data_AF-A0A2V6B7P7-F1
#
_entry.id   AF-A0A2V6B7P7-F1
#
_cell.length_a   1.000
_cell.length_b   1.000
_cell.length_c   1.000
_cell.angle_alpha   90.00
_cell.angle_beta   90.00
_cell.angle_gamma   90.00
#
_symmetry.space_group_name_H-M   'P 1'
#
loop_
_entity.id
_entity.type
_entity.pdbx_description
1 polymer ?
#
loop_
_entity_poly.entity_id
_entity_poly.type
_entity_poly.pdbx_seq_one_letter_code
_entity_poly.pdbx_strand_id
1 'polypeptide(L)'
;MGSQLFKTKSPEHLMAEAAAPERQMKRTLNAFDLTCIGIGAIIGTGIFALIGTAIAGQTFPTRLETPILNFIQAWLSGADVILGRAGAGPAVAISLFVAALACGFAALCYAE
;
A
#
# COMPACT_ATOMS: atom_id res chain seq x y z
N MET A 1 -20.97 17.94 -25.27
CA MET A 1 -19.53 17.72 -24.98
C MET A 1 -19.35 16.35 -24.34
N GLY A 2 -18.85 15.33 -25.04
CA GLY A 2 -18.92 13.94 -24.53
C GLY A 2 -17.80 12.95 -24.90
N SER A 3 -16.77 13.35 -25.66
CA SER A 3 -15.72 12.40 -26.13
C SER A 3 -14.35 12.54 -25.46
N GLN A 4 -14.17 13.48 -24.52
CA GLN A 4 -12.86 13.70 -23.87
C GLN A 4 -12.57 12.69 -22.75
N LEU A 5 -13.59 12.03 -22.19
CA LEU A 5 -13.45 11.16 -21.01
C LEU A 5 -12.68 9.85 -21.29
N PHE A 6 -12.72 9.37 -22.53
CA PHE A 6 -12.10 8.11 -22.97
C PHE A 6 -10.93 8.33 -23.95
N LYS A 7 -10.46 9.58 -24.12
CA LYS A 7 -9.37 9.89 -25.04
C LYS A 7 -8.03 9.62 -24.35
N THR A 8 -7.36 8.55 -24.73
CA THR A 8 -6.01 8.23 -24.24
C THR A 8 -4.99 9.24 -24.80
N LYS A 9 -4.03 9.62 -23.96
CA LYS A 9 -2.90 10.47 -24.37
C LYS A 9 -1.89 9.60 -25.13
N SER A 10 -1.41 10.06 -26.29
CA SER A 10 -0.51 9.24 -27.11
C SER A 10 0.88 9.13 -26.45
N PRO A 11 1.63 8.03 -26.67
CA PRO A 11 2.96 7.85 -26.08
C PRO A 11 3.92 8.99 -26.40
N GLU A 12 3.85 9.51 -27.63
CA GLU A 12 4.70 10.61 -28.11
C GLU A 12 4.40 11.90 -27.36
N HIS A 13 3.13 12.16 -27.05
CA HIS A 13 2.72 13.33 -26.26
C HIS A 13 3.17 13.21 -24.79
N LEU A 14 3.17 11.99 -24.22
CA LEU A 14 3.71 11.75 -22.87
C LEU A 14 5.24 11.93 -22.85
N MET A 15 5.95 11.43 -23.86
CA MET A 15 7.39 11.61 -24.00
C MET A 15 7.78 13.08 -24.19
N ALA A 16 7.03 13.84 -25.01
CA ALA A 16 7.25 15.28 -25.20
C ALA A 16 7.00 16.09 -23.92
N GLU A 17 5.96 15.74 -23.15
CA GLU A 17 5.63 16.40 -21.88
C GLU A 17 6.64 16.08 -20.77
N ALA A 18 7.11 14.83 -20.68
CA ALA A 18 8.17 14.42 -19.76
C ALA A 18 9.55 14.98 -20.16
N ALA A 19 9.77 15.27 -21.44
CA ALA A 19 10.98 15.93 -21.95
C ALA A 19 10.97 17.45 -21.79
N ALA A 20 9.86 18.08 -21.36
CA ALA A 20 9.79 19.52 -21.18
C ALA A 20 10.85 20.01 -20.17
N PRO A 21 11.72 20.98 -20.51
CA PRO A 21 12.90 21.32 -19.70
C PRO A 21 12.56 21.86 -18.31
N GLU A 22 11.36 22.41 -18.14
CA GLU A 22 10.80 22.88 -16.86
C GLU A 22 10.33 21.75 -15.91
N ARG A 23 10.28 20.51 -16.39
CA ARG A 23 9.74 19.32 -15.69
C ARG A 23 10.74 18.17 -15.56
N GLN A 24 11.94 18.29 -16.14
CA GLN A 24 12.95 17.24 -16.06
C GLN A 24 13.60 17.16 -14.67
N MET A 25 13.46 16.00 -14.01
CA MET A 25 14.19 15.68 -12.79
C MET A 25 15.56 15.07 -13.12
N LYS A 26 16.57 15.33 -12.28
CA LYS A 26 17.87 14.66 -12.37
C LYS A 26 17.67 13.16 -12.10
N ARG A 27 18.22 12.30 -12.95
CA ARG A 27 18.18 10.84 -12.76
C ARG A 27 19.23 10.43 -11.73
N THR A 28 18.85 10.46 -10.46
CA THR A 28 19.71 10.09 -9.31
C THR A 28 19.39 8.70 -8.75
N LEU A 29 18.13 8.24 -8.84
CA LEU A 29 17.70 6.93 -8.36
C LEU A 29 18.31 5.79 -9.19
N ASN A 30 18.96 4.87 -8.49
CA ASN A 30 19.41 3.58 -8.98
C ASN A 30 18.29 2.51 -8.81
N ALA A 31 18.50 1.31 -9.35
CA ALA A 31 17.54 0.20 -9.25
C ALA A 31 17.29 -0.25 -7.80
N PHE A 32 18.31 -0.17 -6.93
CA PHE A 32 18.18 -0.40 -5.50
C PHE A 32 17.23 0.62 -4.86
N ASP A 33 17.43 1.90 -5.16
CA ASP A 33 16.67 3.00 -4.60
C ASP A 33 15.18 2.91 -4.98
N LEU A 34 14.91 2.56 -6.23
CA LEU A 34 13.55 2.31 -6.72
C LEU A 34 12.89 1.09 -6.06
N THR A 35 13.69 0.06 -5.75
CA THR A 35 13.23 -1.14 -5.02
C THR A 35 12.87 -0.79 -3.57
N CYS A 36 13.69 0.02 -2.90
CA CYS A 36 13.40 0.52 -1.55
C CYS A 36 12.11 1.35 -1.49
N ILE A 37 11.89 2.25 -2.46
CA ILE A 37 10.62 2.99 -2.60
C ILE A 37 9.43 2.03 -2.76
N GLY A 38 9.55 1.03 -3.64
CA GLY A 38 8.51 0.03 -3.87
C GLY A 38 8.15 -0.75 -2.60
N ILE A 39 9.16 -1.22 -1.86
CA ILE A 39 8.98 -1.92 -0.58
C ILE A 39 8.30 -1.02 0.46
N GLY A 40 8.74 0.24 0.60
CA GLY A 40 8.14 1.20 1.52
C GLY A 40 6.66 1.48 1.22
N ALA A 41 6.31 1.67 -0.05
CA ALA A 41 4.93 1.90 -0.49
C ALA A 41 4.00 0.69 -0.22
N ILE A 42 4.50 -0.54 -0.42
CA ILE A 42 3.77 -1.79 -0.18
C ILE A 42 3.57 -2.04 1.32
N ILE A 43 4.64 -1.93 2.11
CA ILE A 43 4.61 -2.22 3.56
C ILE A 43 3.66 -1.27 4.29
N GLY A 44 3.73 0.04 3.99
CA GLY A 44 2.91 1.05 4.65
C GLY A 44 1.41 0.76 4.50
N THR A 45 0.89 0.85 3.28
CA THR A 45 -0.57 0.74 3.06
C THR A 45 -1.11 -0.66 3.37
N GLY A 46 -0.38 -1.72 3.02
CA GLY A 46 -0.86 -3.10 3.17
C GLY A 46 -0.92 -3.59 4.62
N ILE A 47 0.16 -3.41 5.39
CA ILE A 47 0.24 -4.00 6.75
C ILE A 47 -0.69 -3.27 7.73
N PHE A 48 -0.74 -1.92 7.67
CA PHE A 48 -1.62 -1.16 8.56
C PHE A 48 -3.11 -1.42 8.29
N ALA A 49 -3.51 -1.65 7.03
CA ALA A 49 -4.90 -1.98 6.69
C ALA A 49 -5.32 -3.35 7.25
N LEU A 50 -4.54 -4.40 7.00
CA LEU A 50 -4.88 -5.76 7.44
C LEU A 50 -4.89 -5.88 8.97
N ILE A 51 -3.84 -5.41 9.66
CA ILE A 51 -3.79 -5.47 11.13
C ILE A 51 -4.84 -4.53 11.76
N GLY A 52 -5.15 -3.40 11.10
CA GLY A 52 -6.24 -2.50 11.50
C GLY A 52 -7.60 -3.20 11.65
N THR A 53 -7.96 -4.08 10.71
CA THR A 53 -9.21 -4.88 10.81
C THR A 53 -9.19 -5.87 11.98
N ALA A 54 -8.02 -6.42 12.33
CA ALA A 54 -7.85 -7.35 13.46
C ALA A 54 -7.83 -6.64 14.83
N ILE A 55 -7.33 -5.40 14.89
CA ILE A 55 -7.45 -4.53 16.07
C ILE A 55 -8.91 -4.15 16.30
N ALA A 56 -9.61 -3.74 15.24
CA ALA A 56 -11.03 -3.37 15.30
C ALA A 56 -11.95 -4.54 15.66
N GLY A 57 -11.46 -5.79 15.68
CA GLY A 57 -12.23 -6.97 16.05
C GLY A 57 -13.38 -7.26 15.09
N GLN A 58 -13.22 -6.91 13.80
CA GLN A 58 -14.25 -7.07 12.77
C GLN A 58 -14.66 -8.55 12.64
N THR A 59 -15.91 -8.85 13.00
CA THR A 59 -16.53 -10.16 12.79
C THR A 59 -17.23 -10.16 11.43
N PHE A 60 -16.53 -10.65 10.39
CA PHE A 60 -17.10 -10.76 9.04
C PHE A 60 -18.18 -11.86 8.99
N PRO A 61 -19.47 -11.54 8.77
CA PRO A 61 -20.54 -12.53 8.79
C PRO A 61 -20.58 -13.38 7.51
N THR A 62 -20.06 -12.86 6.41
CA THR A 62 -20.06 -13.54 5.10
C THR A 62 -18.64 -13.85 4.63
N ARG A 63 -18.42 -15.06 4.10
CA ARG A 63 -17.14 -15.50 3.52
C ARG A 63 -16.62 -14.57 2.40
N LEU A 64 -17.51 -13.84 1.74
CA LEU A 64 -17.20 -12.90 0.64
C LEU A 64 -16.66 -11.53 1.09
N GLU A 65 -16.77 -11.16 2.37
CA GLU A 65 -16.36 -9.83 2.86
C GLU A 65 -14.91 -9.79 3.39
N THR A 66 -14.16 -10.89 3.28
CA THR A 66 -12.78 -10.96 3.78
C THR A 66 -11.79 -10.20 2.87
N PRO A 67 -10.82 -9.43 3.40
CA PRO A 67 -10.24 -8.29 2.68
C PRO A 67 -9.46 -8.55 1.38
N ILE A 68 -9.06 -9.80 1.12
CA ILE A 68 -9.04 -10.46 -0.20
C ILE A 68 -8.58 -11.91 0.03
N LEU A 69 -9.46 -12.87 -0.27
CA LEU A 69 -9.17 -14.31 -0.33
C LEU A 69 -8.58 -14.99 0.92
N ASN A 70 -8.64 -14.35 2.10
CA ASN A 70 -8.36 -14.99 3.40
C ASN A 70 -7.05 -15.83 3.53
N PHE A 71 -5.84 -15.43 3.14
CA PHE A 71 -5.36 -14.40 2.21
C PHE A 71 -4.59 -15.15 1.10
N ILE A 72 -5.36 -15.76 0.18
CA ILE A 72 -4.97 -16.67 -0.92
C ILE A 72 -4.67 -18.14 -0.49
N GLN A 73 -4.57 -18.43 0.80
CA GLN A 73 -4.87 -19.70 1.52
C GLN A 73 -4.89 -19.44 3.03
N ALA A 74 -3.95 -18.72 3.66
CA ALA A 74 -2.71 -18.04 3.18
C ALA A 74 -1.40 -18.86 3.33
N TRP A 75 -0.63 -19.25 2.29
CA TRP A 75 -0.83 -19.16 0.82
C TRP A 75 -0.80 -20.54 0.04
N LEU A 76 -0.50 -21.68 0.68
CA LEU A 76 -0.34 -23.03 0.06
C LEU A 76 -0.76 -24.29 0.88
N SER A 77 -1.04 -24.19 2.20
CA SER A 77 -0.79 -25.24 3.21
C SER A 77 -1.97 -25.84 4.00
N GLY A 78 -3.20 -25.33 3.91
CA GLY A 78 -4.38 -25.98 4.52
C GLY A 78 -4.48 -25.99 6.07
N ALA A 79 -4.30 -24.84 6.73
CA ALA A 79 -4.65 -24.66 8.15
C ALA A 79 -5.43 -23.35 8.38
N ASP A 80 -6.23 -23.30 9.45
CA ASP A 80 -7.33 -22.33 9.60
C ASP A 80 -6.88 -20.88 9.83
N VAL A 81 -7.39 -19.98 8.98
CA VAL A 81 -7.46 -18.57 9.31
C VAL A 81 -8.66 -18.36 10.23
N ILE A 82 -8.38 -18.02 11.48
CA ILE A 82 -9.39 -17.90 12.53
C ILE A 82 -10.32 -16.71 12.22
N LEU A 83 -11.56 -17.05 11.85
CA LEU A 83 -12.59 -16.10 11.46
C LEU A 83 -13.15 -15.39 12.70
N GLY A 84 -12.72 -14.14 12.90
CA GLY A 84 -13.11 -13.32 14.05
C GLY A 84 -12.21 -13.55 15.27
N ARG A 85 -11.57 -12.47 15.72
CA ARG A 85 -10.89 -12.39 17.02
C ARG A 85 -11.52 -11.25 17.81
N ALA A 86 -11.80 -11.48 19.10
CA ALA A 86 -12.05 -10.40 20.04
C ALA A 86 -10.90 -9.39 19.94
N GLY A 87 -11.24 -8.13 19.61
CA GLY A 87 -10.31 -7.14 19.06
C GLY A 87 -8.97 -7.13 19.77
N ALA A 88 -7.88 -7.17 18.99
CA ALA A 88 -6.54 -7.14 19.55
C ALA A 88 -6.39 -5.86 20.38
N GLY A 89 -6.24 -6.03 21.71
CA GLY A 89 -6.43 -4.96 22.69
C GLY A 89 -5.53 -3.74 22.47
N PRO A 90 -5.78 -2.62 23.18
CA PRO A 90 -5.23 -1.29 22.84
C PRO A 90 -3.70 -1.25 22.67
N ALA A 91 -2.95 -2.15 23.32
CA ALA A 91 -1.52 -2.33 23.10
C ALA A 91 -1.12 -2.53 21.62
N VAL A 92 -1.90 -3.28 20.82
CA VAL A 92 -1.57 -3.52 19.40
C VAL A 92 -1.84 -2.28 18.54
N ALA A 93 -2.89 -1.52 18.86
CA ALA A 93 -3.17 -0.23 18.23
C ALA A 93 -2.05 0.79 18.49
N ILE A 94 -1.58 0.87 19.75
CA ILE A 94 -0.48 1.75 20.15
C ILE A 94 0.82 1.36 19.42
N SER A 95 1.13 0.07 19.34
CA SER A 95 2.31 -0.42 18.60
C SER A 95 2.26 -0.07 17.11
N LEU A 96 1.10 -0.21 16.43
CA LEU A 96 0.98 0.23 15.04
C LEU A 96 1.11 1.74 14.89
N PHE A 97 0.58 2.54 15.81
CA PHE A 97 0.69 4.00 15.75
C PHE A 97 2.16 4.45 15.84
N VAL A 98 2.94 3.88 16.76
CA VAL A 98 4.38 4.14 16.87
C VAL A 98 5.13 3.67 15.62
N ALA A 99 4.80 2.50 15.07
CA ALA A 99 5.40 2.01 13.83
C ALA A 99 5.07 2.92 12.62
N ALA A 100 3.85 3.42 12.51
CA ALA A 100 3.43 4.33 11.45
C ALA A 100 4.21 5.66 11.50
N LEU A 101 4.44 6.20 12.69
CA LEU A 101 5.29 7.38 12.88
C LEU A 101 6.74 7.11 12.46
N ALA A 102 7.32 5.97 12.88
CA ALA A 102 8.68 5.59 12.50
C ALA A 102 8.84 5.43 10.98
N CYS A 103 7.89 4.77 10.30
CA CYS A 103 7.86 4.66 8.85
C CYS A 103 7.68 6.02 8.16
N GLY A 104 6.89 6.92 8.74
CA GLY A 104 6.72 8.30 8.25
C GLY A 104 8.02 9.09 8.26
N PHE A 105 8.77 9.04 9.38
CA PHE A 105 10.09 9.67 9.46
C PHE A 105 11.10 9.03 8.50
N ALA A 106 11.10 7.70 8.35
CA ALA A 106 11.97 7.03 7.38
C ALA A 106 11.68 7.45 5.93
N ALA A 107 10.40 7.65 5.56
CA ALA A 107 10.01 8.15 4.25
C ALA A 107 10.40 9.62 4.03
N LEU A 108 10.32 10.46 5.07
CA LEU A 108 10.81 11.84 5.05
C LEU A 108 12.33 11.92 4.82
N CYS A 109 13.13 11.11 5.53
CA CYS A 109 14.58 11.01 5.34
C CYS A 109 15.01 10.48 3.95
N TYR A 110 14.07 9.95 3.17
CA TYR A 110 14.29 9.45 1.81
C TYR A 110 13.78 10.42 0.72
N ALA A 111 13.05 11.46 1.13
CA ALA A 111 12.54 12.50 0.24
C ALA A 111 13.50 13.70 0.12
N GLU A 112 14.53 13.77 0.97
CA GLU A 112 15.68 14.69 0.89
C GLU A 112 16.86 14.08 0.11
#